data_AF-A0A925EGI0-F1
#
_entry.id   AF-A0A925EGI0-F1
#
_cell.length_a   1.000
_cell.length_b   1.000
_cell.length_c   1.000
_cell.angle_alpha   90.00
_cell.angle_beta   90.00
_cell.angle_gamma   90.00
#
_symmetry.space_group_name_H-M   'P 1'
#
loop_
_entity.id
_entity.type
_entity.pdbx_description
1 polymer ?
#
loop_
_entity_poly.entity_id
_entity_poly.type
_entity_poly.pdbx_seq_one_letter_code
_entity_poly.pdbx_strand_id
1 'polypeptide(L)'
;TSAIHDVVRPEHLQPGSVVCDVARPRDVSAMVAAVRDDILVIDGGMVDVPGTVDFHFNFGFPEGKAYACMAETIALALEGRFEDYTVGRDITLERVQDITAIAEKHGFRMSGFRSFEREVTTEQIEAVKKNARMGTRTRRA
;
A
#
# COMPACT_ATOMS: atom_id res chain seq x y z
N THR A 1 3.68 13.61 1.92
CA THR A 1 3.62 15.06 1.63
C THR A 1 2.21 15.52 2.01
N SER A 2 1.94 16.81 2.24
CA SER A 2 0.55 17.30 2.47
C SER A 2 0.02 17.95 1.20
N ALA A 3 0.13 17.25 0.07
CA ALA A 3 -0.30 17.79 -1.22
C ALA A 3 -1.83 17.76 -1.31
N ILE A 4 -2.43 18.91 -1.65
CA ILE A 4 -3.87 19.05 -1.95
C ILE A 4 -4.18 18.56 -3.38
N HIS A 5 -3.14 18.23 -4.17
CA HIS A 5 -3.22 17.87 -5.58
C HIS A 5 -2.40 16.63 -5.88
N ASP A 6 -2.89 15.80 -6.80
CA ASP A 6 -2.19 14.62 -7.31
C ASP A 6 -0.77 14.99 -7.79
N VAL A 7 0.23 14.26 -7.29
CA VAL A 7 1.65 14.48 -7.58
C VAL A 7 2.10 13.61 -8.76
N VAL A 8 1.61 12.37 -8.85
CA VAL A 8 1.94 11.42 -9.91
C VAL A 8 0.78 11.31 -10.91
N ARG A 9 1.07 11.60 -12.19
CA ARG A 9 0.11 11.61 -13.30
C ARG A 9 0.49 10.59 -14.38
N PRO A 10 -0.44 10.18 -15.28
CA PRO A 10 -0.19 9.15 -16.29
C PRO A 10 1.06 9.37 -17.14
N GLU A 11 1.33 10.62 -17.52
CA GLU A 11 2.44 11.04 -18.36
C GLU A 11 3.82 10.89 -17.69
N HIS A 12 3.87 10.80 -16.36
CA HIS A 12 5.11 10.60 -15.62
C HIS A 12 5.60 9.14 -15.66
N LEU A 13 4.74 8.21 -16.05
CA LEU A 13 4.95 6.77 -15.87
C LEU A 13 5.16 6.03 -17.20
N GLN A 14 6.17 5.18 -17.23
CA GLN A 14 6.45 4.32 -18.37
C GLN A 14 5.54 3.08 -18.38
N PRO A 15 5.28 2.48 -19.55
CA PRO A 15 4.62 1.17 -19.61
C PRO A 15 5.30 0.15 -18.71
N GLY A 16 4.51 -0.59 -17.92
CA GLY A 16 5.00 -1.58 -16.97
C GLY A 16 5.44 -1.04 -15.62
N SER A 17 5.29 0.26 -15.35
CA SER A 17 5.53 0.80 -14.01
C SER A 17 4.61 0.15 -12.97
N VAL A 18 5.18 -0.16 -11.80
CA VAL A 18 4.46 -0.54 -10.58
C VAL A 18 4.64 0.60 -9.58
N VAL A 19 3.55 1.17 -9.11
CA VAL A 19 3.55 2.31 -8.19
C VAL A 19 2.93 1.87 -6.87
N CYS A 20 3.68 2.00 -5.77
CA CYS A 20 3.17 1.79 -4.42
C CYS A 20 2.85 3.15 -3.79
N ASP A 21 1.57 3.51 -3.69
CA ASP A 21 1.11 4.76 -3.11
C ASP A 21 0.82 4.57 -1.62
N VAL A 22 1.80 4.89 -0.78
CA VAL A 22 1.71 4.79 0.68
C VAL A 22 1.09 6.04 1.34
N ALA A 23 0.74 7.07 0.56
CA ALA A 23 0.25 8.33 1.08
C ALA A 23 -1.28 8.34 1.32
N ARG A 24 -1.71 9.11 2.32
CA ARG A 24 -3.12 9.44 2.57
C ARG A 24 -3.24 10.95 2.89
N PRO A 25 -3.96 11.76 2.08
CA PRO A 25 -4.58 11.43 0.78
C PRO A 25 -3.56 10.90 -0.25
N ARG A 26 -4.05 10.20 -1.29
CA ARG A 26 -3.20 9.56 -2.31
C ARG A 26 -2.35 10.60 -3.05
N ASP A 27 -1.10 10.26 -3.32
CA ASP A 27 -0.21 11.07 -4.16
C ASP A 27 -0.37 10.72 -5.66
N VAL A 28 -0.95 9.56 -5.98
CA VAL A 28 -1.18 9.09 -7.35
C VAL A 28 -2.58 9.46 -7.84
N SER A 29 -2.65 10.13 -9.00
CA SER A 29 -3.91 10.52 -9.62
C SER A 29 -4.76 9.30 -9.99
N ALA A 30 -6.06 9.36 -9.73
CA ALA A 30 -7.04 8.38 -10.24
C ALA A 30 -7.03 8.27 -11.76
N MET A 31 -6.55 9.30 -12.47
CA MET A 31 -6.36 9.25 -13.92
C MET A 31 -5.38 8.15 -14.35
N VAL A 32 -4.39 7.79 -13.52
CA VAL A 32 -3.43 6.72 -13.83
C VAL A 32 -4.18 5.41 -14.08
N ALA A 33 -5.04 4.97 -13.17
CA ALA A 33 -5.84 3.77 -13.38
C ALA A 33 -6.94 3.93 -14.44
N ALA A 34 -7.44 5.14 -14.67
CA ALA A 34 -8.52 5.38 -15.62
C ALA A 34 -8.07 5.31 -17.10
N VAL A 35 -6.84 5.74 -17.40
CA VAL A 35 -6.37 5.88 -18.80
C VAL A 35 -5.19 4.98 -19.15
N ARG A 36 -4.62 4.25 -18.18
CA ARG A 36 -3.49 3.35 -18.39
C ARG A 36 -3.85 1.95 -17.89
N ASP A 37 -3.91 1.00 -18.82
CA ASP A 37 -4.11 -0.42 -18.56
C ASP A 37 -2.79 -1.22 -18.54
N ASP A 38 -1.66 -0.51 -18.61
CA ASP A 38 -0.30 -1.02 -18.66
C ASP A 38 0.55 -0.62 -17.43
N ILE A 39 -0.08 -0.05 -16.41
CA ILE A 39 0.53 0.36 -15.14
C ILE A 39 -0.24 -0.29 -13.98
N LEU A 40 0.48 -0.76 -12.97
CA LEU A 40 -0.12 -1.27 -11.74
C LEU A 40 0.10 -0.27 -10.61
N VAL A 41 -0.99 0.28 -10.05
CA VAL A 41 -0.95 1.07 -8.83
C VAL A 41 -1.42 0.20 -7.68
N ILE A 42 -0.66 0.12 -6.60
CA ILE A 42 -1.04 -0.53 -5.35
C ILE A 42 -1.12 0.51 -4.23
N ASP A 43 -2.21 0.50 -3.47
CA ASP A 43 -2.39 1.25 -2.24
C ASP A 43 -1.47 0.63 -1.17
N GLY A 44 -0.75 1.48 -0.43
CA GLY A 44 0.19 1.05 0.58
C GLY A 44 -0.45 0.61 1.90
N GLY A 45 0.19 -0.37 2.53
CA GLY A 45 0.10 -0.61 3.97
C GLY A 45 -1.27 -1.02 4.50
N MET A 46 -1.87 -2.09 3.95
CA MET A 46 -3.02 -2.76 4.56
C MET A 46 -2.59 -4.02 5.30
N VAL A 47 -3.06 -4.18 6.53
CA VAL A 47 -2.67 -5.26 7.43
C VAL A 47 -3.93 -5.94 7.96
N ASP A 48 -3.93 -7.28 7.95
CA ASP A 48 -4.92 -8.09 8.65
C ASP A 48 -4.57 -8.09 10.13
N VAL A 49 -5.52 -7.59 10.93
CA VAL A 49 -5.39 -7.50 12.39
C VAL A 49 -5.85 -8.83 13.00
N PRO A 50 -5.08 -9.43 13.93
CA PRO A 50 -5.40 -10.72 14.52
C PRO A 50 -6.69 -10.66 15.35
N GLY A 51 -7.49 -11.74 15.28
CA GLY A 51 -8.74 -11.88 16.01
C GLY A 51 -9.95 -11.26 15.33
N THR A 52 -11.08 -11.24 16.04
CA THR A 52 -12.33 -10.60 15.55
C THR A 52 -12.38 -9.18 16.10
N VAL A 53 -11.90 -8.23 15.31
CA VAL A 53 -11.85 -6.81 15.69
C VAL A 53 -12.94 -6.02 14.99
N ASP A 54 -13.75 -5.31 15.78
CA ASP A 54 -14.64 -4.25 15.30
C ASP A 54 -14.04 -2.90 15.72
N PHE A 55 -13.59 -2.12 14.74
CA PHE A 55 -13.02 -0.79 14.99
C PHE A 55 -14.08 0.28 15.23
N HIS A 56 -15.36 -0.04 15.01
CA HIS A 56 -16.47 0.90 15.03
C HIS A 56 -16.25 2.17 14.17
N PHE A 57 -15.37 2.07 13.17
CA PHE A 57 -15.00 3.16 12.26
C PHE A 57 -14.64 2.60 10.88
N ASN A 58 -15.16 3.24 9.83
CA ASN A 58 -14.83 2.87 8.45
C ASN A 58 -13.77 3.81 7.88
N PHE A 59 -12.56 3.29 7.73
CA PHE A 59 -11.42 4.00 7.15
C PHE A 59 -11.06 3.53 5.73
N GLY A 60 -11.99 2.84 5.05
CA GLY A 60 -11.90 2.44 3.64
C GLY A 60 -11.44 1.01 3.38
N PHE A 61 -11.25 0.19 4.42
CA PHE A 61 -10.88 -1.22 4.28
C PHE A 61 -12.02 -2.17 4.70
N PRO A 62 -12.02 -3.42 4.18
CA PRO A 62 -12.89 -4.47 4.69
C PRO A 62 -12.65 -4.75 6.19
N GLU A 63 -13.60 -5.42 6.83
CA GLU A 63 -13.52 -5.80 8.24
C GLU A 63 -12.22 -6.56 8.59
N GLY A 64 -11.73 -6.35 9.81
CA GLY A 64 -10.51 -6.97 10.33
C GLY A 64 -9.20 -6.46 9.71
N LYS A 65 -9.24 -5.37 8.92
CA LYS A 65 -8.04 -4.78 8.30
C LYS A 65 -7.78 -3.39 8.81
N ALA A 66 -6.52 -2.98 8.86
CA ALA A 66 -6.08 -1.67 9.31
C ALA A 66 -4.95 -1.13 8.42
N TYR A 67 -4.71 0.19 8.51
CA TYR A 67 -3.47 0.76 8.00
C TYR A 67 -2.26 0.25 8.78
N ALA A 68 -1.12 0.09 8.12
CA ALA A 68 0.11 -0.40 8.73
C ALA A 68 0.56 0.45 9.93
N CYS A 69 0.35 1.78 9.90
CA CYS A 69 0.66 2.66 11.03
C CYS A 69 -0.24 2.39 12.26
N MET A 70 -1.51 2.04 12.05
CA MET A 70 -2.40 1.61 13.13
C MET A 70 -1.98 0.24 13.66
N ALA A 71 -1.62 -0.68 12.76
CA ALA A 71 -1.12 -2.00 13.14
C ALA A 71 0.17 -1.91 13.98
N GLU A 72 1.12 -1.04 13.62
CA GLU A 72 2.33 -0.76 14.42
C GLU A 72 1.96 -0.31 15.84
N THR A 73 1.02 0.63 15.95
CA THR A 73 0.56 1.14 17.25
C THR A 73 -0.03 0.02 18.12
N ILE A 74 -0.87 -0.84 17.53
CA ILE A 74 -1.48 -1.96 18.25
C ILE A 74 -0.41 -2.98 18.65
N ALA A 75 0.50 -3.33 17.72
CA ALA A 75 1.59 -4.27 17.94
C ALA A 75 2.52 -3.83 19.08
N LEU A 76 2.89 -2.54 19.13
CA LEU A 76 3.69 -1.97 20.22
C LEU A 76 2.94 -1.99 21.55
N ALA A 77 1.65 -1.66 21.56
CA ALA A 77 0.82 -1.72 22.76
C ALA A 77 0.71 -3.15 23.31
N LEU A 78 0.61 -4.16 22.44
CA LEU A 78 0.61 -5.58 22.84
C LEU A 78 1.95 -6.04 23.44
N GLU A 79 3.08 -5.43 23.04
CA GLU A 79 4.38 -5.64 23.69
C GLU A 79 4.58 -4.78 24.95
N GLY A 80 3.63 -3.90 25.30
CA GLY A 80 3.78 -2.95 26.39
C GLY A 80 4.86 -1.87 26.13
N ARG A 81 5.18 -1.60 24.87
CA ARG A 81 6.16 -0.59 24.45
C ARG A 81 5.46 0.73 24.16
N PHE A 82 5.54 1.67 25.11
CA PHE A 82 4.91 2.98 25.02
C PHE A 82 5.96 4.06 24.77
N GLU A 83 6.48 4.08 23.55
CA GLU A 83 7.54 4.99 23.11
C GLU A 83 7.24 5.58 21.73
N ASP A 84 7.93 6.67 21.40
CA ASP A 84 7.90 7.29 20.08
C ASP A 84 8.72 6.45 19.08
N TYR A 85 8.20 5.26 18.72
CA TYR A 85 8.95 4.24 18.00
C TYR A 85 9.35 4.66 16.58
N THR A 86 8.39 5.09 15.76
CA THR A 86 8.63 5.61 14.40
C THR A 86 8.19 7.07 14.31
N VAL A 87 9.12 8.00 14.54
CA VAL A 87 8.88 9.44 14.42
C VAL A 87 9.93 10.09 13.53
N GLY A 88 9.48 10.96 12.62
CA GLY A 88 10.35 11.69 11.70
C GLY A 88 10.73 10.87 10.47
N ARG A 89 11.90 11.18 9.90
CA ARG A 89 12.38 10.57 8.64
C ARG A 89 13.46 9.52 8.86
N ASP A 90 13.97 9.42 10.08
CA ASP A 90 15.08 8.54 10.41
C ASP A 90 14.55 7.16 10.80
N ILE A 91 14.36 6.32 9.78
CA ILE A 91 13.91 4.94 9.92
C ILE A 91 15.11 4.02 9.67
N THR A 92 15.49 3.23 10.68
CA THR A 92 16.58 2.26 10.55
C THR A 92 16.05 0.89 10.13
N LEU A 93 16.89 0.12 9.45
CA LEU A 93 16.55 -1.25 9.06
C LEU A 93 16.30 -2.13 10.29
N GLU A 94 17.05 -1.94 11.39
CA GLU A 94 16.83 -2.74 12.60
C GLU A 94 15.43 -2.52 13.18
N ARG A 95 14.94 -1.27 13.21
CA ARG A 95 13.57 -0.97 13.67
C ARG A 95 12.52 -1.60 12.77
N VAL A 96 12.71 -1.58 11.45
CA VAL A 96 11.79 -2.24 10.51
C VAL A 96 11.73 -3.74 10.74
N GLN A 97 12.88 -4.39 10.99
CA GLN A 97 12.93 -5.82 11.29
C GLN A 97 12.31 -6.15 12.64
N ASP A 98 12.59 -5.34 13.66
CA ASP A 98 12.04 -5.48 15.02
C ASP A 98 10.51 -5.36 15.02
N ILE A 99 9.94 -4.31 14.42
CA ILE A 99 8.48 -4.17 14.35
C ILE A 99 7.81 -5.27 13.51
N THR A 100 8.49 -5.75 12.47
CA THR A 100 8.02 -6.89 11.67
C THR A 100 7.95 -8.15 12.52
N ALA A 101 8.98 -8.46 13.31
CA ALA A 101 8.99 -9.61 14.21
C ALA A 101 7.91 -9.51 15.29
N ILE A 102 7.68 -8.31 15.84
CA ILE A 102 6.58 -8.06 16.80
C ILE A 102 5.22 -8.29 16.14
N ALA A 103 5.00 -7.74 14.95
CA ALA A 103 3.75 -7.92 14.21
C ALA A 103 3.47 -9.40 13.92
N GLU A 104 4.48 -10.15 13.44
CA GLU A 104 4.37 -11.59 13.19
C GLU A 104 4.08 -12.38 14.47
N LYS A 105 4.76 -12.06 15.58
CA LYS A 105 4.55 -12.69 16.90
C LYS A 105 3.10 -12.57 17.36
N HIS A 106 2.47 -11.43 17.13
CA HIS A 106 1.07 -11.18 17.50
C HIS A 106 0.06 -11.65 16.44
N GLY A 107 0.53 -12.17 15.29
CA GLY A 107 -0.33 -12.74 14.26
C GLY A 107 -0.89 -11.73 13.27
N PHE A 108 -0.34 -10.51 13.21
CA PHE A 108 -0.62 -9.58 12.12
C PHE A 108 -0.07 -10.14 10.81
N ARG A 109 -0.75 -9.85 9.69
CA ARG A 109 -0.32 -10.29 8.36
C ARG A 109 -0.48 -9.18 7.35
N MET A 110 0.45 -9.10 6.40
CA MET A 110 0.25 -8.25 5.22
C MET A 110 -0.95 -8.75 4.44
N SER A 111 -1.90 -7.87 4.18
CA SER A 111 -3.07 -8.21 3.37
C SER A 111 -2.74 -8.23 1.88
N GLY A 112 -3.69 -8.73 1.08
CA GLY A 112 -3.62 -8.65 -0.37
C GLY A 112 -3.56 -7.21 -0.90
N PHE A 113 -3.07 -7.05 -2.13
CA PHE A 113 -2.95 -5.75 -2.77
C PHE A 113 -4.32 -5.12 -3.05
N ARG A 114 -4.38 -3.80 -2.92
CA ARG A 114 -5.51 -2.98 -3.36
C ARG A 114 -5.04 -1.89 -4.31
N SER A 115 -5.92 -1.39 -5.15
CA SER A 115 -5.71 -0.27 -6.04
C SER A 115 -6.95 0.60 -6.01
N PHE A 116 -6.83 1.86 -5.57
CA PHE A 116 -7.97 2.77 -5.43
C PHE A 116 -9.12 2.13 -4.65
N GLU A 117 -8.81 1.54 -3.49
CA GLU A 117 -9.76 0.85 -2.60
C GLU A 117 -10.44 -0.38 -3.21
N ARG A 118 -9.95 -0.92 -4.32
CA ARG A 118 -10.44 -2.19 -4.90
C ARG A 118 -9.37 -3.26 -4.78
N GLU A 119 -9.78 -4.51 -4.61
CA GLU A 119 -8.85 -5.64 -4.61
C GLU A 119 -8.12 -5.75 -5.95
N VAL A 120 -6.82 -6.01 -5.90
CA VAL A 120 -6.00 -6.31 -7.08
C VAL A 120 -5.94 -7.82 -7.27
N THR A 121 -6.52 -8.32 -8.36
CA THR A 121 -6.54 -9.75 -8.66
C THR A 121 -5.33 -10.18 -9.48
N THR A 122 -5.02 -11.48 -9.45
CA THR A 122 -3.96 -12.06 -10.29
C THR A 122 -4.21 -11.83 -11.77
N GLU A 123 -5.47 -11.92 -12.22
CA GLU A 123 -5.87 -11.68 -13.61
C GLU A 123 -5.59 -10.24 -14.04
N GLN A 124 -5.85 -9.26 -13.15
CA GLN A 124 -5.52 -7.87 -13.40
C GLN A 124 -4.00 -7.67 -13.51
N ILE A 125 -3.21 -8.30 -12.63
CA ILE A 125 -1.75 -8.25 -12.69
C ILE A 125 -1.24 -8.81 -14.02
N GLU A 126 -1.77 -9.96 -14.47
CA GLU A 126 -1.37 -10.57 -15.73
C GLU A 126 -1.81 -9.75 -16.96
N ALA A 127 -2.99 -9.12 -16.91
CA ALA A 127 -3.44 -8.19 -17.94
C ALA A 127 -2.49 -6.98 -18.07
N VAL A 128 -2.15 -6.35 -16.95
CA VAL A 128 -1.20 -5.23 -16.92
C VAL A 128 0.18 -5.65 -17.46
N LYS A 129 0.69 -6.81 -17.05
CA LYS A 129 1.96 -7.35 -17.58
C LYS A 129 1.92 -7.55 -19.10
N LYS A 130 0.82 -8.08 -19.64
CA LYS A 130 0.64 -8.27 -21.09
C LYS A 130 0.63 -6.94 -21.82
N ASN A 131 -0.13 -5.97 -21.33
CA ASN A 131 -0.26 -4.64 -21.94
C ASN A 131 1.05 -3.86 -21.92
N ALA A 132 1.77 -3.91 -20.79
CA ALA A 132 3.10 -3.32 -20.66
C ALA A 132 4.09 -3.84 -21.72
N ARG A 133 4.09 -5.15 -21.98
CA ARG A 133 4.95 -5.76 -23.03
C ARG A 133 4.59 -5.26 -24.42
N MET A 134 3.31 -5.06 -24.73
CA MET A 134 2.88 -4.53 -26.03
C MET A 134 3.30 -3.07 -26.21
N GLY A 135 3.02 -2.21 -25.21
CA GLY A 135 3.39 -0.79 -25.24
C GLY A 135 4.90 -0.54 -25.35
N THR A 136 5.71 -1.43 -24.76
CA THR A 136 7.18 -1.36 -24.86
C THR A 136 7.70 -1.71 -26.25
N ARG A 137 7.06 -2.63 -26.97
CA ARG A 137 7.44 -3.01 -28.34
C ARG A 137 7.12 -1.90 -29.34
N THR A 138 5.98 -1.23 -29.20
CA THR A 138 5.59 -0.11 -30.07
C THR A 138 6.49 1.12 -29.91
N ARG A 139 7.11 1.35 -28.74
CA ARG A 139 8.06 2.45 -28.52
C ARG A 139 9.49 2.17 -29.03
N ARG A 140 9.83 0.91 -29.32
CA ARG A 140 11.17 0.50 -29.78
C ARG A 140 11.25 0.30 -31.30
N ALA A 141 10.12 0.34 -32.00
CA ALA A 141 10.00 0.31 -33.46
C ALA A 141 9.89 1.75 -33.99
#